data_AF-A0A535CKL4-F1
#
_entry.id   AF-A0A535CKL4-F1
#
_cell.length_a   1.000
_cell.length_b   1.000
_cell.length_c   1.000
_cell.angle_alpha   90.00
_cell.angle_beta   90.00
_cell.angle_gamma   90.00
#
_symmetry.space_group_name_H-M   'P 1'
#
loop_
_entity.id
_entity.type
_entity.pdbx_description
1 polymer ?
#
loop_
_entity_poly.entity_id
_entity_poly.type
_entity_poly.pdbx_seq_one_letter_code
_entity_poly.pdbx_strand_id
1 'polypeptide(L)'
;MPVPHDRAVEWAYFFRVDDSRPPQASKRIDTILAHSLIDLPKSVVGETAIPEDHSLAYRDLVRGEALDLPSGEALARAMSVEPLNRDEVGLSKLGWKSETPLWFYILKEAEVRHHGERLGDVGGRIVAEVLLGLIGGDPNSYLNAGSDWEPELPGAQKGQFTMADLLKFARVA
;
A
#
# COMPACT_ATOMS: atom_id res chain seq x y z
N MET A 1 -25.00 -20.19 -0.99
CA MET A 1 -24.37 -21.05 0.04
C MET A 1 -23.68 -20.14 1.05
N PRO A 2 -23.79 -20.40 2.36
CA PRO A 2 -22.97 -19.69 3.34
C PRO A 2 -21.48 -20.01 3.12
N VAL A 3 -20.61 -19.03 3.37
CA VAL A 3 -19.15 -19.19 3.29
C VAL A 3 -18.70 -20.12 4.44
N PRO A 4 -17.87 -21.14 4.17
CA PRO A 4 -17.29 -21.98 5.21
C PRO A 4 -16.56 -21.15 6.28
N HIS A 5 -16.64 -21.57 7.55
CA HIS A 5 -16.10 -20.80 8.68
C HIS A 5 -14.58 -20.56 8.58
N ASP A 6 -13.84 -21.52 8.02
CA ASP A 6 -12.39 -21.43 7.74
C ASP A 6 -12.03 -20.44 6.62
N ARG A 7 -13.03 -19.92 5.92
CA ARG A 7 -12.89 -18.90 4.85
C ARG A 7 -13.62 -17.60 5.18
N ALA A 8 -14.27 -17.53 6.33
CA ALA A 8 -14.93 -16.32 6.79
C ALA A 8 -13.86 -15.31 7.25
N VAL A 9 -13.98 -14.07 6.80
CA VAL A 9 -13.07 -12.99 7.22
C VAL A 9 -13.45 -12.55 8.63
N GLU A 10 -12.50 -12.57 9.54
CA GLU A 10 -12.66 -12.03 10.89
C GLU A 10 -12.42 -10.51 10.87
N TRP A 11 -13.48 -9.74 10.58
CA TRP A 11 -13.39 -8.29 10.38
C TRP A 11 -12.89 -7.49 11.60
N ALA A 12 -13.03 -8.04 12.81
CA ALA A 12 -12.55 -7.41 14.03
C ALA A 12 -11.01 -7.28 14.09
N TYR A 13 -10.25 -8.01 13.27
CA TYR A 13 -8.82 -7.78 13.12
C TYR A 13 -8.50 -6.55 12.26
N PHE A 14 -9.42 -6.09 11.40
CA PHE A 14 -9.16 -5.02 10.44
C PHE A 14 -9.81 -3.69 10.85
N PHE A 15 -11.02 -3.75 11.40
CA PHE A 15 -11.82 -2.58 11.75
C PHE A 15 -12.30 -2.64 13.19
N ARG A 16 -12.42 -1.47 13.82
CA ARG A 16 -12.97 -1.35 15.17
C ARG A 16 -14.50 -1.51 15.12
N VAL A 17 -14.95 -2.76 15.07
CA VAL A 17 -16.37 -3.14 15.09
C VAL A 17 -16.86 -3.42 16.51
N ASP A 18 -15.95 -3.85 17.38
CA ASP A 18 -16.13 -4.13 18.81
C ASP A 18 -15.12 -3.32 19.63
N ASP A 19 -15.59 -2.54 20.60
CA ASP A 19 -14.73 -1.70 21.44
C ASP A 19 -13.87 -2.51 22.41
N SER A 20 -14.23 -3.77 22.67
CA SER A 20 -13.46 -4.67 23.54
C SER A 20 -12.20 -5.23 22.86
N ARG A 21 -12.10 -5.12 21.54
CA ARG A 21 -11.00 -5.69 20.74
C ARG A 21 -10.37 -4.64 19.82
N PRO A 22 -9.15 -4.17 20.09
CA PRO A 22 -8.44 -3.32 19.13
C PRO A 22 -8.10 -4.11 17.85
N PRO A 23 -8.16 -3.48 16.67
CA PRO A 23 -7.72 -4.10 15.42
C PRO A 23 -6.23 -4.49 15.47
N GLN A 24 -5.86 -5.49 14.68
CA GLN A 24 -4.48 -5.90 14.49
C GLN A 24 -3.82 -4.99 13.46
N ALA A 25 -2.90 -4.14 13.93
CA ALA A 25 -2.12 -3.30 13.04
C ALA A 25 -1.25 -4.15 12.09
N SER A 26 -1.07 -3.65 10.86
CA SER A 26 -0.07 -4.18 9.94
C SER A 26 1.35 -3.94 10.46
N LYS A 27 2.33 -4.55 9.80
CA LYS A 27 3.72 -4.10 9.94
C LYS A 27 3.86 -2.66 9.45
N ARG A 28 4.93 -2.00 9.92
CA ARG A 28 5.37 -0.70 9.39
C ARG A 28 5.78 -0.85 7.92
N ILE A 29 5.61 0.24 7.18
CA ILE A 29 6.13 0.39 5.83
C ILE A 29 7.59 0.81 5.96
N ASP A 30 8.49 -0.16 5.84
CA ASP A 30 9.92 0.05 5.95
C ASP A 30 10.69 -0.90 5.02
N THR A 31 12.01 -0.81 5.07
CA THR A 31 12.91 -1.63 4.26
C THR A 31 13.10 -3.07 4.80
N ILE A 32 12.43 -3.45 5.89
CA ILE A 32 12.55 -4.75 6.54
C ILE A 32 11.37 -5.65 6.14
N LEU A 33 11.63 -6.57 5.22
CA LEU A 33 10.62 -7.52 4.78
C LEU A 33 10.44 -8.70 5.75
N ALA A 34 9.20 -9.19 5.83
CA ALA A 34 8.92 -10.47 6.47
C ALA A 34 9.64 -11.60 5.73
N HIS A 35 10.07 -12.64 6.46
CA HIS A 35 10.76 -13.79 5.86
C HIS A 35 9.95 -14.43 4.73
N SER A 36 8.62 -14.51 4.87
CA SER A 36 7.71 -15.03 3.84
C SER A 36 7.68 -14.21 2.55
N LEU A 37 8.20 -12.97 2.55
CA LEU A 37 8.35 -12.13 1.36
C LEU A 37 9.77 -12.19 0.79
N ILE A 38 10.74 -12.68 1.56
CA ILE A 38 12.12 -12.92 1.11
C ILE A 38 12.24 -14.33 0.49
N ASP A 39 11.48 -15.28 1.03
CA ASP A 39 11.40 -16.66 0.57
C ASP A 39 9.95 -17.01 0.23
N LEU A 40 9.50 -16.57 -0.94
CA LEU A 40 8.13 -16.82 -1.41
C LEU A 40 7.94 -18.31 -1.72
N PRO A 41 6.80 -18.91 -1.33
CA PRO A 41 6.53 -20.31 -1.59
C PRO A 41 6.42 -20.58 -3.10
N LYS A 42 6.81 -21.78 -3.52
CA LYS A 42 6.73 -22.23 -4.93
C LYS A 42 5.33 -22.07 -5.54
N SER A 43 4.27 -22.16 -4.74
CA SER A 43 2.90 -21.92 -5.21
C SER A 43 2.65 -20.51 -5.73
N VAL A 44 3.50 -19.55 -5.37
CA VAL A 44 3.41 -18.14 -5.78
C VAL A 44 4.37 -17.85 -6.94
N VAL A 45 5.63 -18.32 -6.84
CA VAL A 45 6.68 -17.97 -7.81
C VAL A 45 6.92 -19.01 -8.90
N GLY A 46 6.36 -20.21 -8.76
CA GLY A 46 6.62 -21.33 -9.67
C GLY A 46 8.01 -21.94 -9.48
N GLU A 47 8.51 -22.59 -10.52
CA GLU A 47 9.92 -22.98 -10.60
C GLU A 47 10.75 -21.76 -11.00
N THR A 48 11.77 -21.44 -10.21
CA THR A 48 12.64 -20.31 -10.45
C THR A 48 13.99 -20.74 -11.01
N ALA A 49 14.63 -19.87 -11.78
CA ALA A 49 15.93 -20.15 -12.38
C ALA A 49 17.08 -19.91 -11.39
N ILE A 50 16.91 -18.92 -10.51
CA ILE A 50 17.86 -18.57 -9.46
C ILE A 50 17.18 -18.48 -8.09
N PRO A 51 17.91 -18.68 -6.98
CA PRO A 51 17.34 -18.56 -5.63
C PRO A 51 16.70 -17.18 -5.35
N GLU A 52 17.28 -16.10 -5.88
CA GLU A 52 16.85 -14.72 -5.65
C GLU A 52 15.44 -14.43 -6.20
N ASP A 53 14.98 -15.20 -7.19
CA ASP A 53 13.63 -15.08 -7.75
C ASP A 53 12.53 -15.39 -6.72
N HIS A 54 12.86 -16.04 -5.60
CA HIS A 54 11.96 -16.24 -4.47
C HIS A 54 11.75 -14.95 -3.65
N SER A 55 12.63 -13.95 -3.78
CA SER A 55 12.55 -12.70 -3.02
C SER A 55 11.66 -11.68 -3.72
N LEU A 56 10.61 -11.23 -3.04
CA LEU A 56 9.77 -10.13 -3.51
C LEU A 56 10.60 -8.88 -3.79
N ALA A 57 11.56 -8.55 -2.91
CA ALA A 57 12.42 -7.38 -3.11
C ALA A 57 13.23 -7.49 -4.41
N TYR A 58 13.83 -8.64 -4.68
CA TYR A 58 14.58 -8.85 -5.92
C TYR A 58 13.66 -8.68 -7.14
N ARG A 59 12.48 -9.31 -7.11
CA ARG A 59 11.50 -9.24 -8.20
C ARG A 59 10.99 -7.83 -8.44
N ASP A 60 10.72 -7.07 -7.39
CA ASP A 60 10.23 -5.69 -7.51
C ASP A 60 11.31 -4.76 -8.04
N LEU A 61 12.58 -4.96 -7.66
CA LEU A 61 13.72 -4.23 -8.23
C LEU A 61 13.93 -4.56 -9.72
N VAL A 62 13.95 -5.84 -10.08
CA VAL A 62 14.08 -6.27 -11.48
C VAL A 62 12.92 -5.79 -12.33
N ARG A 63 11.68 -5.84 -11.80
CA ARG A 63 10.51 -5.29 -12.51
C ARG A 63 10.62 -3.79 -12.70
N GLY A 64 11.11 -3.06 -11.69
CA GLY A 64 11.33 -1.63 -11.79
C GLY A 64 12.33 -1.28 -12.88
N GLU A 65 13.44 -2.01 -12.97
CA GLU A 65 14.41 -1.87 -14.05
C GLU A 65 13.82 -2.21 -15.42
N ALA A 66 13.09 -3.34 -15.54
CA ALA A 66 12.50 -3.78 -16.80
C ALA A 66 11.41 -2.83 -17.34
N LEU A 67 10.79 -2.03 -16.47
CA LEU A 67 9.81 -1.01 -16.85
C LEU A 67 10.44 0.39 -16.97
N ASP A 68 11.77 0.49 -16.91
CA ASP A 68 12.52 1.74 -16.93
C ASP A 68 11.96 2.77 -15.93
N LEU A 69 11.61 2.31 -14.72
CA LEU A 69 11.09 3.20 -13.70
C LEU A 69 12.17 4.23 -13.31
N PRO A 70 11.81 5.52 -13.21
CA PRO A 70 12.73 6.54 -12.72
C PRO A 70 13.16 6.25 -11.28
N SER A 71 14.29 6.82 -10.85
CA SER A 71 14.68 6.77 -9.45
C SER A 71 13.69 7.53 -8.56
N GLY A 72 13.70 7.21 -7.27
CA GLY A 72 12.88 7.93 -6.30
C GLY A 72 13.24 9.41 -6.20
N GLU A 73 14.52 9.75 -6.23
CA GLU A 73 15.00 11.13 -6.21
C GLU A 73 14.60 11.89 -7.49
N ALA A 74 14.61 11.23 -8.66
CA ALA A 74 14.15 11.85 -9.91
C ALA A 74 12.66 12.18 -9.85
N LEU A 75 11.81 11.27 -9.34
CA LEU A 75 10.39 11.55 -9.16
C LEU A 75 10.13 12.61 -8.10
N ALA A 76 10.85 12.58 -6.96
CA ALA A 76 10.75 13.61 -5.94
C ALA A 76 10.97 15.01 -6.54
N ARG A 77 12.06 15.18 -7.31
CA ARG A 77 12.34 16.45 -7.99
C ARG A 77 11.27 16.83 -9.01
N ALA A 78 10.80 15.87 -9.83
CA ALA A 78 9.73 16.11 -10.79
C ALA A 78 8.41 16.54 -10.13
N MET A 79 8.16 16.07 -8.90
CA MET A 79 7.00 16.41 -8.08
C MET A 79 7.20 17.67 -7.22
N SER A 80 8.38 18.31 -7.27
CA SER A 80 8.78 19.41 -6.39
C SER A 80 8.77 19.04 -4.90
N VAL A 81 9.12 17.80 -4.59
CA VAL A 81 9.29 17.25 -3.24
C VAL A 81 10.79 17.18 -2.93
N GLU A 82 11.18 17.53 -1.70
CA GLU A 82 12.58 17.42 -1.26
C GLU A 82 13.00 15.94 -1.20
N PRO A 83 13.98 15.49 -2.02
CA PRO A 83 14.40 14.11 -2.06
C PRO A 83 15.01 13.64 -0.73
N LEU A 84 14.99 12.32 -0.48
CA LEU A 84 15.83 11.74 0.56
C LEU A 84 17.30 11.92 0.19
N ASN A 85 18.12 12.30 1.17
CA ASN A 85 19.56 12.33 0.98
C ASN A 85 20.18 10.92 1.13
N ARG A 86 21.45 10.78 0.72
CA ARG A 86 22.15 9.48 0.70
C ARG A 86 22.23 8.80 2.07
N ASP A 87 22.29 9.57 3.15
CA ASP A 87 22.37 9.04 4.51
C ASP A 87 21.00 8.57 5.00
N GLU A 88 19.93 9.29 4.66
CA GLU A 88 18.53 8.84 4.89
C GLU A 88 18.25 7.53 4.16
N VAL A 89 18.68 7.41 2.89
CA VAL A 89 18.52 6.18 2.10
C VAL A 89 19.34 5.03 2.68
N GLY A 90 20.60 5.30 3.05
CA GLY A 90 21.49 4.34 3.71
C GLY A 90 22.18 3.32 2.79
N LEU A 91 21.91 3.33 1.48
CA LEU A 91 22.53 2.42 0.50
C LEU A 91 24.02 2.73 0.24
N SER A 92 24.47 3.94 0.57
CA SER A 92 25.89 4.33 0.47
C SER A 92 26.81 3.42 1.29
N LYS A 93 26.31 2.92 2.43
CA LYS A 93 27.01 1.98 3.31
C LYS A 93 27.24 0.61 2.66
N LEU A 94 26.44 0.27 1.65
CA LEU A 94 26.54 -0.96 0.86
C LEU A 94 27.35 -0.74 -0.44
N GLY A 95 27.97 0.44 -0.60
CA GLY A 95 28.75 0.77 -1.79
C GLY A 95 27.91 1.23 -2.99
N TRP A 96 26.60 1.44 -2.83
CA TRP A 96 25.75 1.99 -3.89
C TRP A 96 26.09 3.46 -4.15
N LYS A 97 26.21 3.84 -5.42
CA LYS A 97 26.63 5.19 -5.84
C LYS A 97 25.60 5.92 -6.69
N SER A 98 24.63 5.19 -7.23
CA SER A 98 23.58 5.71 -8.09
C SER A 98 22.40 6.24 -7.25
N GLU A 99 21.43 6.83 -7.93
CA GLU A 99 20.14 7.13 -7.32
C GLU A 99 19.38 5.84 -6.97
N THR A 100 18.34 5.98 -6.16
CA THR A 100 17.69 4.87 -5.49
C THR A 100 16.56 4.30 -6.35
N PRO A 101 16.50 2.97 -6.55
CA PRO A 101 15.36 2.34 -7.21
C PRO A 101 14.04 2.72 -6.53
N LEU A 102 13.03 3.12 -7.32
CA LEU A 102 11.80 3.75 -6.83
C LEU A 102 11.11 2.98 -5.70
N TRP A 103 10.96 1.66 -5.87
CA TRP A 103 10.29 0.82 -4.87
C TRP A 103 10.99 0.87 -3.51
N PHE A 104 12.32 0.75 -3.50
CA PHE A 104 13.10 0.86 -2.27
C PHE A 104 13.01 2.27 -1.68
N TYR A 105 13.09 3.29 -2.52
CA TYR A 105 12.98 4.68 -2.10
C TYR A 105 11.66 4.94 -1.38
N ILE A 106 10.52 4.48 -1.92
CA ILE A 106 9.20 4.67 -1.32
C ILE A 106 9.10 4.01 0.07
N LEU A 107 9.65 2.80 0.23
CA LEU A 107 9.70 2.15 1.54
C LEU A 107 10.55 2.95 2.53
N LYS A 108 11.72 3.43 2.08
CA LYS A 108 12.63 4.20 2.93
C LYS A 108 12.09 5.58 3.27
N GLU A 109 11.35 6.19 2.35
CA GLU A 109 10.66 7.46 2.54
C GLU A 109 9.59 7.34 3.63
N ALA A 110 8.76 6.31 3.56
CA ALA A 110 7.78 6.01 4.60
C ALA A 110 8.45 5.79 5.98
N GLU A 111 9.52 4.99 6.01
CA GLU A 111 10.29 4.68 7.22
C GLU A 111 10.86 5.95 7.87
N VAL A 112 11.54 6.80 7.08
CA VAL A 112 12.28 7.96 7.57
C VAL A 112 11.36 9.13 7.90
N ARG A 113 10.39 9.44 7.03
CA ARG A 113 9.56 10.65 7.13
C ARG A 113 8.34 10.45 8.02
N HIS A 114 7.83 9.22 8.12
CA HIS A 114 6.59 8.92 8.85
C HIS A 114 6.68 7.69 9.75
N HIS A 115 7.89 7.25 10.12
CA HIS A 115 8.10 6.09 11.00
C HIS A 115 7.42 4.80 10.48
N GLY A 116 7.20 4.71 9.17
CA GLY A 116 6.53 3.61 8.49
C GLY A 116 5.03 3.49 8.76
N GLU A 117 4.39 4.52 9.32
CA GLU A 117 2.93 4.49 9.60
C GLU A 117 2.09 4.81 8.36
N ARG A 118 2.68 5.48 7.37
CA ARG A 118 2.05 5.80 6.08
C ARG A 118 3.11 6.04 5.00
N LEU A 119 2.69 6.00 3.74
CA LEU A 119 3.54 6.39 2.61
C LEU A 119 3.98 7.86 2.76
N GLY A 120 5.18 8.15 2.27
CA GLY A 120 5.70 9.51 2.15
C GLY A 120 5.12 10.27 0.97
N ASP A 121 5.67 11.46 0.71
CA ASP A 121 5.14 12.38 -0.29
C ASP A 121 5.18 11.78 -1.70
N VAL A 122 6.28 11.15 -2.11
CA VAL A 122 6.39 10.53 -3.44
C VAL A 122 5.48 9.32 -3.54
N GLY A 123 5.62 8.35 -2.63
CA GLY A 123 4.82 7.12 -2.68
C GLY A 123 3.32 7.37 -2.53
N GLY A 124 2.95 8.25 -1.60
CA GLY A 124 1.57 8.62 -1.32
C GLY A 124 0.94 9.36 -2.50
N ARG A 125 1.68 10.27 -3.13
CA ARG A 125 1.18 11.00 -4.31
C ARG A 125 0.95 10.08 -5.51
N ILE A 126 1.85 9.14 -5.78
CA ILE A 126 1.64 8.13 -6.84
C ILE A 126 0.31 7.39 -6.63
N VAL A 127 0.10 6.85 -5.42
CA VAL A 127 -1.13 6.10 -5.11
C VAL A 127 -2.37 6.99 -5.18
N ALA A 128 -2.30 8.18 -4.59
CA ALA A 128 -3.43 9.11 -4.57
C ALA A 128 -3.83 9.57 -5.98
N GLU A 129 -2.87 9.96 -6.82
CA GLU A 129 -3.16 10.41 -8.19
C GLU A 129 -3.70 9.28 -9.07
N VAL A 130 -3.26 8.03 -8.88
CA VAL A 130 -3.87 6.87 -9.56
C VAL A 130 -5.33 6.70 -9.14
N LEU A 131 -5.64 6.71 -7.85
CA LEU A 131 -7.00 6.55 -7.36
C LEU A 131 -7.92 7.70 -7.81
N LEU A 132 -7.45 8.95 -7.71
CA LEU A 132 -8.18 10.12 -8.17
C LEU A 132 -8.37 10.10 -9.68
N GLY A 133 -7.36 9.67 -10.44
CA GLY A 133 -7.44 9.51 -11.88
C GLY A 133 -8.46 8.46 -12.30
N LEU A 134 -8.53 7.32 -11.59
CA LEU A 134 -9.54 6.29 -11.83
C LEU A 134 -10.96 6.80 -11.55
N ILE A 135 -11.17 7.47 -10.41
CA ILE A 135 -12.50 8.03 -10.06
C ILE A 135 -12.90 9.13 -11.05
N GLY A 136 -11.99 10.06 -11.35
CA GLY A 136 -12.27 11.17 -12.28
C GLY A 136 -12.42 10.71 -13.73
N GLY A 137 -11.77 9.62 -14.13
CA GLY A 137 -11.81 9.07 -15.48
C GLY A 137 -12.99 8.12 -15.76
N ASP A 138 -13.65 7.59 -14.73
CA ASP A 138 -14.81 6.71 -14.89
C ASP A 138 -16.12 7.54 -14.97
N PRO A 139 -16.84 7.54 -16.10
CA PRO A 139 -18.11 8.27 -16.23
C PRO A 139 -19.21 7.78 -15.28
N ASN A 140 -19.11 6.55 -14.80
CA ASN A 140 -20.05 5.97 -13.84
C ASN A 140 -19.58 6.10 -12.39
N SER A 141 -18.44 6.76 -12.15
CA SER A 141 -17.98 6.99 -10.78
C SER A 141 -18.99 7.85 -10.02
N TYR A 142 -18.95 7.72 -8.70
CA TYR A 142 -19.79 8.52 -7.81
C TYR A 142 -19.68 10.04 -8.09
N LEU A 143 -18.51 10.53 -8.51
CA LEU A 143 -18.30 11.95 -8.81
C LEU A 143 -18.88 12.38 -10.16
N ASN A 144 -18.94 11.47 -11.14
CA ASN A 144 -19.26 11.81 -12.53
C ASN A 144 -20.67 11.40 -12.97
N ALA A 145 -21.32 10.45 -12.29
CA ALA A 145 -22.59 9.87 -12.71
C ALA A 145 -23.79 10.84 -12.69
N GLY A 146 -23.62 12.08 -12.24
CA GLY A 146 -24.65 13.13 -12.29
C GLY A 146 -25.92 12.82 -11.49
N SER A 147 -25.82 11.95 -10.49
CA SER A 147 -26.95 11.57 -9.64
C SER A 147 -27.02 12.44 -8.39
N ASP A 148 -28.22 12.89 -8.02
CA ASP A 148 -28.52 13.41 -6.66
C ASP A 148 -28.52 12.30 -5.60
N TRP A 149 -28.01 11.11 -5.95
CA TRP A 149 -27.92 9.98 -5.04
C TRP A 149 -26.84 10.23 -4.00
N GLU A 150 -27.24 10.19 -2.73
CA GLU A 150 -26.35 10.19 -1.59
C GLU A 150 -26.45 8.83 -0.87
N PRO A 151 -25.34 8.27 -0.39
CA PRO A 151 -25.38 7.04 0.40
C PRO A 151 -26.11 7.27 1.73
N GLU A 152 -27.30 6.68 1.88
CA GLU A 152 -28.13 6.74 3.10
C GLU A 152 -27.74 5.67 4.15
N LEU A 153 -26.44 5.42 4.32
CA LEU A 153 -25.98 4.37 5.22
C LEU A 153 -25.99 4.85 6.68
N PRO A 154 -26.39 3.98 7.63
CA PRO A 154 -26.33 4.34 9.04
C PRO A 154 -24.87 4.54 9.43
N GLY A 155 -24.60 5.57 10.22
CA GLY A 155 -23.29 5.84 10.79
C GLY A 155 -23.42 6.62 12.09
N ALA A 156 -22.36 6.63 12.88
CA ALA A 156 -22.35 7.35 14.17
C ALA A 156 -22.53 8.88 13.99
N GLN A 157 -22.13 9.42 12.84
CA GLN A 157 -22.28 10.82 12.48
C GLN A 157 -23.19 10.97 11.27
N LYS A 158 -24.13 11.92 11.31
CA LYS A 158 -25.07 12.14 10.20
C LYS A 158 -24.32 12.49 8.91
N GLY A 159 -24.62 11.78 7.83
CA GLY A 159 -23.99 11.99 6.51
C GLY A 159 -22.59 11.39 6.36
N GLN A 160 -22.12 10.63 7.35
CA GLN A 160 -20.84 9.92 7.28
C GLN A 160 -21.02 8.49 7.76
N PHE A 161 -20.34 7.56 7.08
CA PHE A 161 -20.26 6.18 7.51
C PHE A 161 -18.82 5.69 7.34
N THR A 162 -18.43 4.77 8.21
CA THR A 162 -17.13 4.10 8.18
C THR A 162 -17.28 2.69 7.65
N MET A 163 -16.15 2.03 7.40
CA MET A 163 -16.16 0.61 7.05
C MET A 163 -16.76 -0.26 8.16
N ALA A 164 -16.59 0.12 9.44
CA ALA A 164 -17.22 -0.58 10.56
C ALA A 164 -18.75 -0.48 10.51
N ASP A 165 -19.29 0.68 10.12
CA ASP A 165 -20.74 0.89 9.99
C ASP A 165 -21.33 0.03 8.86
N LEU A 166 -20.62 -0.05 7.72
CA LEU A 166 -21.02 -0.91 6.60
C LEU A 166 -21.04 -2.39 6.97
N LEU A 167 -20.05 -2.86 7.73
CA LEU A 167 -19.97 -4.25 8.18
C LEU A 167 -21.11 -4.61 9.14
N LYS A 168 -21.44 -3.69 10.07
CA LYS A 168 -22.59 -3.80 10.97
C LYS A 168 -23.91 -3.80 10.19
N PHE A 169 -24.05 -2.91 9.22
CA PHE A 169 -25.23 -2.85 8.34
C PHE A 169 -25.42 -4.16 7.56
N ALA A 170 -24.34 -4.73 7.03
CA ALA A 170 -24.34 -6.01 6.32
C ALA A 170 -24.48 -7.23 7.25
N ARG A 171 -24.47 -7.05 8.58
CA ARG A 171 -24.56 -8.12 9.60
C ARG A 171 -23.45 -9.17 9.48
N VAL A 172 -22.25 -8.73 9.12
CA VAL A 172 -21.04 -9.56 9.04
C VAL A 172 -20.03 -9.26 10.13
N ALA A 173 -20.33 -8.28 11.00
CA ALA A 173 -19.57 -7.91 12.19
C ALA A 173 -20.52 -7.57 13.33
#